data_AF-A0ABC8T648-F1
#
_entry.id   AF-A0ABC8T648-F1
#
_cell.length_a   1.000
_cell.length_b   1.000
_cell.length_c   1.000
_cell.angle_alpha   90.00
_cell.angle_beta   90.00
_cell.angle_gamma   90.00
#
_symmetry.space_group_name_H-M   'P 1'
#
loop_
_entity.id
_entity.type
_entity.pdbx_description
1 polymer ?
#
loop_
_entity_poly.entity_id
_entity_poly.type
_entity_poly.pdbx_seq_one_letter_code
_entity_poly.pdbx_strand_id
1 'polypeptide(L)'
;MIIVDGSAITTFLGDWAATTRRQSDADQVSHYFIGNSILPVLNVPFIVPEIEVDLQSKCITRRYVFDGLKIENLQAMVLAGDSRGVVQNPSRVEVVTAQLYKCVMATTRLKLGYSRESALIQLVNMRPRMAPPLPTNFVGNFVWYFTISCPKESDHIKLH
;
A
#
# COMPACT_ATOMS: atom_id res chain seq x y z
N MET A 1 -6.22 10.58 17.08
CA MET A 1 -6.06 9.17 17.50
C MET A 1 -6.56 8.28 16.37
N ILE A 2 -5.68 7.57 15.68
CA ILE A 2 -6.07 6.58 14.65
C ILE A 2 -6.38 5.28 15.40
N ILE A 3 -7.62 4.80 15.33
CA ILE A 3 -8.09 3.71 16.19
C ILE A 3 -7.86 2.33 15.54
N VAL A 4 -7.99 2.23 14.22
CA VAL A 4 -7.90 0.97 13.46
C VAL A 4 -7.40 1.20 12.04
N ASP A 5 -6.69 0.20 11.48
CA ASP A 5 -6.28 0.22 10.08
C ASP A 5 -7.38 -0.34 9.15
N GLY A 6 -7.13 -0.25 7.83
CA GLY A 6 -8.09 -0.72 6.81
C GLY A 6 -8.40 -2.23 6.90
N SER A 7 -7.47 -3.05 7.39
CA SER A 7 -7.72 -4.49 7.58
C SER A 7 -8.75 -4.70 8.68
N ALA A 8 -8.56 -4.05 9.83
CA ALA A 8 -9.48 -4.14 10.96
C ALA A 8 -10.87 -3.57 10.63
N ILE A 9 -10.94 -2.45 9.88
CA ILE A 9 -12.23 -1.90 9.41
C ILE A 9 -12.95 -2.88 8.48
N THR A 10 -12.22 -3.54 7.57
CA THR A 10 -12.81 -4.50 6.62
C THR A 10 -13.41 -5.70 7.36
N THR A 11 -12.70 -6.26 8.34
CA THR A 11 -13.21 -7.33 9.20
C THR A 11 -14.48 -6.88 9.92
N PHE A 12 -14.42 -5.72 10.59
CA PHE A 12 -15.57 -5.17 11.32
C PHE A 12 -16.81 -4.99 10.44
N LEU A 13 -16.64 -4.42 9.24
CA LEU A 13 -17.75 -4.24 8.29
C LEU A 13 -18.32 -5.59 7.82
N GLY A 14 -17.46 -6.60 7.62
CA GLY A 14 -17.87 -7.97 7.32
C GLY A 14 -18.75 -8.57 8.41
N ASP A 15 -18.30 -8.47 9.65
CA ASP A 15 -19.00 -9.01 10.83
C ASP A 15 -20.32 -8.29 11.10
N TRP A 16 -20.34 -6.96 10.95
CA TRP A 16 -21.57 -6.19 11.08
C TRP A 16 -22.59 -6.59 10.00
N ALA A 17 -22.14 -6.74 8.76
CA ALA A 17 -22.99 -7.17 7.67
C ALA A 17 -23.52 -8.60 7.87
N ALA A 18 -22.73 -9.51 8.45
CA ALA A 18 -23.18 -10.86 8.79
C ALA A 18 -24.23 -10.86 9.92
N THR A 19 -23.96 -10.11 10.99
CA THR A 19 -24.86 -9.98 12.15
C THR A 19 -26.23 -9.44 11.75
N THR A 20 -26.27 -8.43 10.89
CA THR A 20 -27.53 -7.82 10.42
C THR A 20 -28.35 -8.74 9.52
N ARG A 21 -27.73 -9.74 8.87
CA ARG A 21 -28.42 -10.73 8.01
C ARG A 21 -29.03 -11.92 8.76
N ARG A 22 -28.97 -11.97 10.10
CA ARG A 22 -29.49 -13.07 10.94
C ARG A 22 -28.94 -14.47 10.58
N GLN A 23 -27.69 -14.54 10.10
CA GLN A 23 -26.91 -15.77 10.21
C GLN A 23 -26.45 -15.91 11.66
N SER A 24 -27.37 -16.25 12.56
CA SER A 24 -27.08 -16.56 13.95
C SER A 24 -26.94 -18.08 14.12
N ASP A 25 -25.72 -18.50 14.47
CA ASP A 25 -25.29 -19.77 15.11
C ASP A 25 -24.15 -20.55 14.44
N ALA A 26 -23.43 -19.98 13.47
CA ALA A 26 -22.11 -20.50 13.09
C ALA A 26 -21.08 -19.37 13.02
N ASP A 27 -20.10 -19.42 13.93
CA ASP A 27 -18.89 -18.59 13.99
C ASP A 27 -19.08 -17.08 14.26
N GLN A 28 -19.44 -16.76 15.50
CA GLN A 28 -19.20 -15.40 16.02
C GLN A 28 -17.68 -15.16 16.02
N VAL A 29 -17.18 -14.40 15.05
CA VAL A 29 -15.77 -14.02 14.97
C VAL A 29 -15.44 -13.16 16.20
N SER A 30 -14.76 -13.76 17.17
CA SER A 30 -14.30 -13.05 18.36
C SER A 30 -13.20 -12.08 17.93
N HIS A 31 -13.45 -10.77 18.04
CA HIS A 31 -12.44 -9.77 17.78
C HIS A 31 -11.33 -9.89 18.81
N TYR A 32 -10.09 -10.07 18.33
CA TYR A 32 -8.95 -10.22 19.21
C TYR A 32 -8.34 -8.86 19.51
N PHE A 33 -8.65 -8.34 20.70
CA PHE A 33 -8.05 -7.13 21.25
C PHE A 33 -6.88 -7.51 22.13
N ILE A 34 -5.71 -6.97 21.83
CA ILE A 34 -4.52 -7.19 22.66
C ILE A 34 -4.14 -5.87 23.30
N GLY A 35 -4.03 -5.88 24.62
CA GLY A 35 -3.31 -4.85 25.36
C GLY A 35 -1.79 -4.92 25.11
N ASN A 36 -1.01 -4.21 25.92
CA ASN A 36 0.44 -4.03 25.75
C ASN A 36 1.31 -5.31 25.80
N SER A 37 0.75 -6.52 25.78
CA SER A 37 1.44 -7.78 26.05
C SER A 37 2.06 -8.49 24.84
N ILE A 38 1.75 -8.09 23.59
CA ILE A 38 2.28 -8.77 22.38
C ILE A 38 3.35 -7.98 21.66
N LEU A 39 3.45 -6.69 21.91
CA LEU A 39 4.52 -5.88 21.34
C LEU A 39 5.60 -5.70 22.40
N PRO A 40 6.82 -6.25 22.20
CA PRO A 40 7.93 -5.88 23.06
C PRO A 40 8.07 -4.36 22.99
N VAL A 41 8.10 -3.71 24.16
CA VAL A 41 8.34 -2.28 24.25
C VAL A 41 9.73 -2.03 23.64
N LEU A 42 9.75 -1.46 22.45
CA LEU A 42 10.98 -1.12 21.77
C LEU A 42 11.53 0.15 22.44
N ASN A 43 12.51 -0.02 23.34
CA ASN A 43 13.23 1.10 23.99
C ASN A 43 14.29 1.74 23.07
N VAL A 44 14.10 1.66 21.75
CA VAL A 44 14.94 2.34 20.76
C VAL A 44 14.20 3.58 20.29
N PRO A 45 14.89 4.73 20.17
CA PRO A 45 14.31 5.92 19.56
C PRO A 45 14.01 5.61 18.09
N PHE A 46 12.78 5.16 17.85
CA PHE A 46 12.29 4.88 16.52
C PHE A 46 11.63 6.16 15.99
N ILE A 47 12.34 6.86 15.11
CA ILE A 47 11.77 7.99 14.38
C ILE A 47 10.91 7.40 13.27
N VAL A 48 9.59 7.43 13.43
CA VAL A 48 8.67 7.19 12.32
C VAL A 48 8.77 8.39 11.39
N PRO A 49 9.21 8.25 10.14
CA PRO A 49 9.17 9.35 9.19
C PRO A 49 7.72 9.80 9.04
N GLU A 50 7.45 11.06 9.35
CA GLU A 50 6.13 11.65 9.24
C GLU A 50 5.76 11.78 7.76
N ILE A 51 4.66 11.15 7.36
CA ILE A 51 4.10 11.33 6.03
C ILE A 51 3.20 12.56 6.10
N GLU A 52 3.73 13.71 5.71
CA GLU A 52 2.94 14.92 5.60
C GLU A 52 2.12 14.87 4.31
N VAL A 53 0.80 14.84 4.45
CA VAL A 53 -0.14 14.92 3.33
C VAL A 53 -0.81 16.28 3.38
N ASP A 54 -0.64 17.08 2.34
CA ASP A 54 -1.38 18.34 2.20
C ASP A 54 -2.86 18.06 1.93
N LEU A 55 -3.64 18.03 3.01
CA LEU A 55 -5.09 17.86 2.99
C LEU A 55 -5.86 19.14 2.64
N GLN A 56 -5.18 20.29 2.54
CA GLN A 56 -5.82 21.59 2.26
C GLN A 56 -5.87 21.89 0.76
N SER A 57 -5.02 21.24 -0.03
CA SER A 57 -5.05 21.37 -1.49
C SER A 57 -6.37 20.87 -2.10
N LYS A 58 -6.90 21.62 -3.08
CA LYS A 58 -8.06 21.17 -3.86
C LYS A 58 -7.65 19.98 -4.74
N CYS A 59 -8.19 18.80 -4.44
CA CYS A 59 -7.97 17.58 -5.22
C CYS A 59 -9.24 17.15 -5.96
N ILE A 60 -9.08 16.61 -7.17
CA ILE A 60 -10.16 15.95 -7.92
C ILE A 60 -9.96 14.44 -7.85
N THR A 61 -10.93 13.73 -7.29
CA THR A 61 -10.92 12.26 -7.28
C THR A 61 -11.45 11.72 -8.60
N ARG A 62 -10.70 10.80 -9.22
CA ARG A 62 -11.12 10.05 -10.42
C ARG A 62 -10.95 8.56 -10.16
N ARG A 63 -11.88 7.75 -10.69
CA ARG A 63 -11.83 6.29 -10.60
C ARG A 63 -11.40 5.70 -11.95
N TYR A 64 -10.31 4.93 -11.93
CA TYR A 64 -9.82 4.16 -13.08
C TYR A 64 -10.02 2.67 -12.80
N VAL A 65 -10.61 1.94 -13.75
CA VAL A 65 -10.95 0.52 -13.59
C VAL A 65 -10.08 -0.33 -14.50
N PHE A 66 -9.36 -1.29 -13.89
CA PHE A 66 -8.55 -2.29 -14.57
C PHE A 66 -9.25 -3.64 -14.43
N ASP A 67 -9.78 -4.16 -15.53
CA ASP A 67 -10.32 -5.51 -15.58
C ASP A 67 -9.20 -6.58 -15.58
N GLY A 68 -9.59 -7.85 -15.44
CA GLY A 68 -8.64 -8.97 -15.38
C GLY A 68 -7.70 -9.01 -16.59
N LEU A 69 -8.25 -8.87 -17.80
CA LEU A 69 -7.50 -8.90 -19.04
C LEU A 69 -6.47 -7.77 -19.14
N LYS A 70 -6.83 -6.54 -18.74
CA LYS A 70 -5.88 -5.42 -18.69
C LYS A 70 -4.74 -5.67 -17.70
N ILE A 71 -5.04 -6.28 -16.55
CA ILE A 71 -4.01 -6.59 -15.56
C ILE A 71 -3.07 -7.68 -16.09
N GLU A 72 -3.61 -8.73 -16.70
CA GLU A 72 -2.83 -9.80 -17.33
C GLU A 72 -1.91 -9.26 -18.43
N ASN A 73 -2.44 -8.37 -19.28
CA ASN A 73 -1.65 -7.70 -20.31
C ASN A 73 -0.52 -6.85 -19.70
N LEU A 74 -0.80 -6.10 -18.63
CA LEU A 74 0.25 -5.32 -17.95
C LEU A 74 1.31 -6.25 -17.31
N GLN A 75 0.91 -7.37 -16.71
CA GLN A 75 1.84 -8.37 -16.17
C GLN A 75 2.76 -8.93 -17.27
N ALA A 76 2.19 -9.29 -18.43
CA ALA A 76 2.94 -9.78 -19.57
C ALA A 76 3.95 -8.73 -20.09
N MET A 77 3.53 -7.46 -20.17
CA MET A 77 4.42 -6.36 -20.57
C MET A 77 5.58 -6.16 -19.59
N VAL A 78 5.32 -6.25 -18.29
CA VAL A 78 6.36 -6.15 -17.25
C VAL A 78 7.39 -7.28 -17.38
N LEU A 79 6.92 -8.52 -17.56
CA LEU A 79 7.79 -9.68 -17.72
C LEU A 79 8.59 -9.62 -19.04
N ALA A 80 7.97 -9.20 -20.13
CA ALA A 80 8.65 -9.07 -21.43
C ALA A 80 9.70 -7.94 -21.44
N GLY A 81 9.48 -6.87 -20.66
CA GLY A 81 10.41 -5.75 -20.54
C GLY A 81 11.57 -6.01 -19.56
N ASP A 82 11.50 -7.06 -18.75
CA ASP A 82 12.53 -7.40 -17.77
C ASP A 82 13.65 -8.23 -18.38
N SER A 83 14.56 -7.53 -19.06
CA SER A 83 15.74 -8.13 -19.70
C SER A 83 16.70 -8.84 -18.73
N ARG A 84 16.59 -8.56 -17.42
CA ARG A 84 17.45 -9.16 -16.39
C ARG A 84 16.80 -10.36 -15.69
N GLY A 85 15.51 -10.62 -15.92
CA GLY A 85 14.76 -11.71 -15.29
C GLY A 85 14.68 -11.59 -13.76
N VAL A 86 14.73 -10.37 -13.22
CA VAL A 86 14.65 -10.09 -11.79
C VAL A 86 13.21 -10.19 -11.28
N VAL A 87 12.24 -9.78 -12.08
CA VAL A 87 10.82 -9.77 -11.76
C VAL A 87 10.24 -11.15 -12.00
N GLN A 88 9.83 -11.80 -10.91
CA GLN A 88 9.20 -13.12 -10.95
C GLN A 88 7.79 -13.02 -10.37
N ASN A 89 6.79 -13.43 -11.16
CA ASN A 89 5.38 -13.47 -10.76
C ASN A 89 4.85 -12.16 -10.13
N PRO A 90 4.85 -11.04 -10.87
CA PRO A 90 4.44 -9.76 -10.31
C PRO A 90 2.95 -9.77 -9.95
N SER A 91 2.62 -9.30 -8.75
CA SER A 91 1.24 -9.23 -8.25
C SER A 91 0.42 -8.16 -8.97
N ARG A 92 -0.91 -8.32 -8.95
CA ARG A 92 -1.85 -7.35 -9.51
C ARG A 92 -1.66 -5.95 -8.91
N VAL A 93 -1.35 -5.88 -7.61
CA VAL A 93 -1.13 -4.62 -6.88
C VAL A 93 0.15 -3.95 -7.36
N GLU A 94 1.26 -4.69 -7.47
CA GLU A 94 2.54 -4.14 -7.95
C GLU A 94 2.41 -3.56 -9.35
N VAL A 95 1.79 -4.31 -10.27
CA VAL A 95 1.68 -3.89 -11.67
C VAL A 95 0.77 -2.67 -11.84
N VAL A 96 -0.39 -2.64 -11.17
CA VAL A 96 -1.30 -1.48 -11.23
C VAL A 96 -0.67 -0.25 -10.58
N THR A 97 -0.04 -0.41 -9.41
CA THR A 97 0.61 0.70 -8.71
C THR A 97 1.79 1.24 -9.53
N ALA A 98 2.63 0.38 -10.11
CA ALA A 98 3.73 0.79 -10.97
C ALA A 98 3.25 1.55 -12.20
N GLN A 99 2.18 1.08 -12.84
CA GLN A 99 1.59 1.75 -14.00
C GLN A 99 1.01 3.13 -13.63
N LEU A 100 0.30 3.24 -12.50
CA LEU A 100 -0.21 4.51 -12.00
C LEU A 100 0.93 5.49 -11.68
N TYR A 101 1.95 5.02 -10.98
CA TYR A 101 3.11 5.83 -10.62
C TYR A 101 3.84 6.35 -11.87
N LYS A 102 4.06 5.49 -12.87
CA LYS A 102 4.61 5.88 -14.18
C LYS A 102 3.78 6.98 -14.86
N CYS A 103 2.45 6.84 -14.87
CA CYS A 103 1.55 7.85 -15.43
C CYS A 103 1.62 9.20 -14.68
N VAL A 104 1.66 9.16 -13.34
CA VAL A 104 1.76 10.35 -12.49
C VAL A 104 3.09 11.08 -12.74
N MET A 105 4.20 10.34 -12.79
CA MET A 105 5.51 10.91 -13.10
C MET A 105 5.56 11.55 -14.49
N ALA A 106 5.07 10.84 -15.51
CA ALA A 106 5.02 11.38 -16.88
C ALA A 106 4.17 12.66 -16.97
N THR A 107 3.00 12.66 -16.33
CA THR A 107 2.11 13.84 -16.30
C THR A 107 2.75 15.01 -15.54
N THR A 108 3.44 14.72 -14.43
CA THR A 108 4.13 15.74 -13.64
C THR A 108 5.26 16.38 -14.44
N ARG A 109 6.06 15.57 -15.15
CA ARG A 109 7.11 16.06 -16.05
C ARG A 109 6.54 16.94 -17.16
N LEU A 110 5.46 16.52 -17.80
CA LEU A 110 4.80 17.32 -18.85
C LEU A 110 4.29 18.67 -18.34
N LYS A 111 3.76 18.72 -17.11
CA LYS A 111 3.24 19.95 -16.50
C LYS A 111 4.34 20.90 -16.02
N LEU A 112 5.41 20.37 -15.44
CA LEU A 112 6.49 21.15 -14.84
C LEU A 112 7.62 21.49 -15.84
N GLY A 113 7.74 20.74 -16.93
CA GLY A 113 8.84 20.87 -17.90
C GLY A 113 10.13 20.17 -17.46
N TYR A 114 10.19 19.60 -16.26
CA TYR A 114 11.36 18.89 -15.72
C TYR A 114 10.94 17.68 -14.86
N SER A 115 11.86 16.74 -14.66
CA SER A 115 11.64 15.61 -13.75
C SER A 115 11.79 16.07 -12.29
N ARG A 116 10.80 15.78 -11.44
CA ARG A 116 10.83 16.10 -10.01
C ARG A 116 11.16 14.83 -9.23
N GLU A 117 11.96 14.96 -8.17
CA GLU A 117 12.12 13.89 -7.18
C GLU A 117 10.75 13.49 -6.63
N SER A 118 10.50 12.18 -6.58
CA SER A 118 9.24 11.66 -6.09
C SER A 118 9.48 10.35 -5.35
N ALA A 119 8.56 10.04 -4.45
CA ALA A 119 8.57 8.79 -3.71
C ALA A 119 7.18 8.17 -3.77
N LEU A 120 7.12 6.87 -4.03
CA LEU A 120 5.92 6.06 -3.87
C LEU A 120 5.98 5.40 -2.49
N ILE A 121 4.99 5.67 -1.65
CA ILE A 121 4.84 5.04 -0.34
C ILE A 121 3.71 4.01 -0.45
N GLN A 122 3.99 2.76 -0.08
CA GLN A 122 2.99 1.69 -0.08
C GLN A 122 2.83 1.08 1.31
N LEU A 123 1.61 1.17 1.83
CA LEU A 123 1.25 0.57 3.11
C LEU A 123 1.06 -0.96 2.96
N VAL A 124 1.55 -1.71 3.95
CA VAL A 124 1.53 -3.17 3.98
C VAL A 124 0.90 -3.65 5.28
N ASN A 125 0.05 -4.68 5.17
CA ASN A 125 -0.49 -5.37 6.33
C ASN A 125 0.62 -6.21 6.99
N MET A 126 0.95 -5.88 8.24
CA MET A 126 2.00 -6.56 8.99
C MET A 126 1.52 -7.79 9.74
N ARG A 127 0.20 -7.99 9.91
CA ARG A 127 -0.37 -9.16 10.58
C ARG A 127 0.19 -10.49 10.06
N PRO A 128 0.16 -10.80 8.75
CA PRO A 128 0.71 -12.07 8.24
C PRO A 128 2.24 -12.13 8.25
N ARG A 129 2.92 -11.01 8.55
CA ARG A 129 4.39 -10.86 8.51
C ARG A 129 5.04 -10.94 9.89
N MET A 130 4.24 -11.05 10.96
CA MET A 130 4.74 -11.30 12.30
C MET A 130 5.16 -12.76 12.50
N ALA A 131 5.99 -12.99 13.51
CA ALA A 131 6.38 -14.31 13.97
C ALA A 131 6.01 -14.45 15.46
N PRO A 132 4.93 -15.15 15.82
CA PRO A 132 3.95 -15.81 14.92
C PRO A 132 3.04 -14.80 14.19
N PRO A 133 2.41 -15.16 13.06
CA PRO A 133 1.46 -14.31 12.36
C PRO A 133 0.28 -13.92 13.27
N LEU A 134 -0.15 -12.66 13.20
CA LEU A 134 -1.37 -12.23 13.90
C LEU A 134 -2.61 -12.72 13.16
N PRO A 135 -3.69 -13.03 13.89
CA PRO A 135 -4.92 -13.46 13.28
C PRO A 135 -5.62 -12.30 12.54
N THR A 136 -6.45 -12.62 11.55
CA THR A 136 -7.12 -11.63 10.69
C THR A 136 -8.17 -10.79 11.43
N ASN A 137 -8.70 -11.30 12.54
CA ASN A 137 -9.61 -10.62 13.47
C ASN A 137 -8.88 -9.78 14.54
N PHE A 138 -7.56 -9.58 14.41
CA PHE A 138 -6.81 -8.69 15.29
C PHE A 138 -7.22 -7.22 15.08
N VAL A 139 -7.65 -6.57 16.16
CA VAL A 139 -8.10 -5.18 16.16
C VAL A 139 -6.95 -4.24 16.55
N GLY A 140 -6.72 -3.22 15.73
CA GLY A 140 -5.70 -2.20 15.94
C GLY A 140 -5.04 -1.76 14.65
N ASN A 141 -3.98 -0.96 14.76
CA ASN A 141 -3.13 -0.57 13.64
C ASN A 141 -1.91 -1.48 13.59
N PHE A 142 -1.85 -2.34 12.57
CA PHE A 142 -0.73 -3.24 12.33
C PHE A 142 -0.27 -3.12 10.88
N VAL A 143 0.20 -1.91 10.56
CA VAL A 143 0.59 -1.49 9.23
C VAL A 143 2.03 -1.00 9.25
N TRP A 144 2.75 -1.30 8.18
CA TRP A 144 4.04 -0.66 7.89
C TRP A 144 4.01 -0.09 6.48
N TYR A 145 5.08 0.58 6.06
CA TYR A 145 5.22 0.98 4.68
C TYR A 145 6.63 0.72 4.17
N PHE A 146 6.75 0.66 2.85
CA PHE A 146 8.02 0.80 2.17
C PHE A 146 7.94 1.96 1.18
N THR A 147 9.10 2.51 0.85
CA THR A 147 9.22 3.67 -0.03
C THR A 147 10.06 3.30 -1.24
N ILE A 148 9.58 3.67 -2.42
CA ILE A 148 10.35 3.63 -3.67
C ILE A 148 10.63 5.07 -4.08
N SER A 149 11.90 5.48 -3.98
CA SER A 149 12.34 6.82 -4.37
C SER A 149 12.78 6.83 -5.83
N CYS A 150 12.30 7.80 -6.60
CA CYS A 150 12.78 8.08 -7.94
C CYS A 150 13.50 9.43 -7.94
N PRO A 151 14.83 9.44 -8.08
CA PRO A 151 15.62 10.67 -8.04
C PRO A 151 15.35 11.53 -9.27
N LYS A 152 15.76 12.80 -9.19
CA LYS A 152 15.74 13.70 -10.35
C LYS A 152 16.59 13.09 -11.46
N GLU A 153 16.07 13.05 -12.68
CA GLU A 153 16.90 12.78 -13.85
C GLU A 153 17.87 13.96 -13.96
N SER A 154 19.16 13.74 -13.69
CA SER A 154 20.19 14.76 -13.80
C SER A 154 20.38 15.10 -15.28
N ASP A 155 20.15 16.36 -15.64
CA ASP A 155 20.58 16.89 -16.93
C ASP A 155 22.08 16.58 -17.08
N HIS A 156 22.41 15.81 -18.12
CA HIS A 156 23.75 15.49 -18.61
C HIS A 156 24.91 16.11 -17.81
N ILE A 157 25.58 15.31 -16.99
CA ILE A 157 26.96 15.61 -16.61
C ILE A 157 27.76 15.56 -17.91
N LYS A 158 28.03 16.73 -18.50
CA LYS A 158 29.11 16.87 -19.49
C LYS A 158 30.39 16.55 -18.73
N LEU A 159 30.91 15.34 -18.94
CA LEU A 159 32.29 15.02 -18.62
C LEU A 159 33.18 15.93 -19.48
N HIS A 160 33.88 16.83 -18.82
CA HIS A 160 35.09 17.45 -19.36
C HIS A 160 36.26 16.48 -19.18
#